data_AF-A0A969I5F8-F1
#
_entry.id   AF-A0A969I5F8-F1
#
_cell.length_a   1.000
_cell.length_b   1.000
_cell.length_c   1.000
_cell.angle_alpha   90.00
_cell.angle_beta   90.00
_cell.angle_gamma   90.00
#
_symmetry.space_group_name_H-M   'P 1'
#
loop_
_entity.id
_entity.type
_entity.pdbx_description
1 polymer ?
#
loop_
_entity_poly.entity_id
_entity_poly.type
_entity_poly.pdbx_seq_one_letter_code
_entity_poly.pdbx_strand_id
1 'polypeptide(L)'
;MKRIHLLAGSLLMISGLLTGCGNGFVEFQPVKLQTGQQNKLVPAPELATPSYLERVKVVLEFYGEKYQTNANGSLLIQRKISRDRELLWNYSMKAQDSFFIARARLELGRTNLN
;
A
#
# COMPACT_ATOMS: atom_id res chain seq x y z
N MET A 1 31.91 21.54 -49.48
CA MET A 1 31.07 21.95 -48.33
C MET A 1 30.04 20.85 -48.10
N LYS A 2 30.15 20.08 -47.01
CA LYS A 2 29.40 18.82 -46.77
C LYS A 2 28.16 19.08 -45.89
N ARG A 3 27.11 18.30 -46.16
CA ARG A 3 25.74 18.38 -45.66
C ARG A 3 25.57 17.84 -44.22
N ILE A 4 24.48 18.33 -43.60
CA ILE A 4 23.78 18.00 -42.35
C ILE A 4 23.78 16.49 -41.99
N HIS A 5 23.80 16.15 -40.68
CA HIS A 5 22.89 15.16 -40.02
C HIS A 5 23.26 14.82 -38.55
N LEU A 6 22.20 14.63 -37.72
CA LEU A 6 22.09 13.78 -36.50
C LEU A 6 22.87 14.24 -35.23
N LEU A 7 22.36 14.23 -33.98
CA LEU A 7 21.32 13.42 -33.33
C LEU A 7 20.79 14.11 -32.07
N ALA A 8 19.46 13.99 -31.87
CA ALA A 8 18.81 14.12 -30.57
C ALA A 8 19.24 12.97 -29.65
N GLY A 9 19.45 13.26 -28.36
CA GLY A 9 19.77 12.26 -27.35
C GLY A 9 19.23 12.70 -26.00
N SER A 10 17.94 12.43 -25.79
CA SER A 10 17.19 12.65 -24.55
C SER A 10 17.94 12.11 -23.33
N LEU A 11 18.31 12.99 -22.39
CA LEU A 11 18.80 12.59 -21.08
C LEU A 11 17.60 12.25 -20.19
N LEU A 12 17.01 11.09 -20.43
CA LEU A 12 16.14 10.42 -19.47
C LEU A 12 17.01 10.05 -18.26
N MET A 13 17.04 10.90 -17.25
CA MET A 13 17.47 10.53 -15.91
C MET A 13 16.51 9.45 -15.40
N ILE A 14 16.90 8.20 -15.62
CA ILE A 14 16.31 7.02 -14.98
C ILE A 14 16.65 7.12 -13.49
N SER A 15 15.86 7.90 -12.75
CA SER A 15 15.82 7.80 -11.28
C SER A 15 15.02 6.55 -10.91
N GLY A 16 15.66 5.39 -11.12
CA GLY A 16 15.03 4.09 -10.99
C GLY A 16 16.02 3.02 -10.57
N LEU A 17 16.79 3.23 -9.49
CA LEU A 17 17.56 2.14 -8.88
C LEU A 17 17.83 2.41 -7.38
N LEU A 18 16.77 2.34 -6.58
CA LEU A 18 16.89 1.91 -5.18
C LEU A 18 16.03 0.67 -4.98
N THR A 19 16.41 -0.41 -5.67
CA THR A 19 16.04 -1.79 -5.32
C THR A 19 16.71 -2.16 -4.00
N GLY A 20 16.27 -1.55 -2.91
CA GLY A 20 16.46 -2.13 -1.58
C GLY A 20 15.59 -3.37 -1.49
N CYS A 21 16.20 -4.55 -1.64
CA CYS A 21 15.67 -5.84 -1.16
C CYS A 21 15.72 -5.86 0.38
N GLY A 22 15.12 -4.85 1.01
CA GLY A 22 15.06 -4.76 2.46
C GLY A 22 13.73 -5.32 2.93
N ASN A 23 13.79 -6.29 3.84
CA ASN A 23 12.72 -6.73 4.75
C ASN A 23 12.30 -5.60 5.73
N GLY A 24 12.16 -4.38 5.21
CA GLY A 24 11.89 -3.18 5.97
C GLY A 24 10.40 -2.90 6.06
N PHE A 25 10.05 -2.16 7.10
CA PHE A 25 8.72 -1.57 7.25
C PHE A 25 8.71 -0.18 6.61
N VAL A 26 7.58 0.20 6.03
CA VAL A 26 7.31 1.53 5.46
C VAL A 26 5.94 2.00 5.93
N GLU A 27 5.74 3.31 6.00
CA GLU A 27 4.45 3.86 6.40
C GLU A 27 3.34 3.43 5.43
N PHE A 28 2.22 2.99 5.98
CA PHE A 28 1.06 2.58 5.21
C PHE A 28 0.44 3.81 4.53
N GLN A 29 0.33 3.74 3.20
CA GLN A 29 -0.37 4.76 2.42
C GLN A 29 -1.55 4.09 1.70
N PRO A 30 -2.81 4.42 2.06
CA PRO A 30 -3.96 3.85 1.39
C PRO A 30 -4.02 4.27 -0.08
N VAL A 31 -4.62 3.42 -0.90
CA VAL A 31 -4.86 3.70 -2.32
C VAL A 31 -6.32 3.45 -2.66
N LYS A 32 -6.84 4.20 -3.63
CA LYS A 32 -8.21 4.06 -4.15
C LYS A 32 -8.20 3.87 -5.65
N LEU A 33 -9.26 3.24 -6.16
CA LEU A 33 -9.51 3.14 -7.59
C LEU A 33 -10.10 4.46 -8.09
N GLN A 34 -9.39 5.14 -8.98
CA GLN A 34 -9.93 6.25 -9.75
C GLN A 34 -10.43 5.69 -11.09
N THR A 35 -11.75 5.77 -11.29
CA THR A 35 -12.41 5.37 -12.54
C THR A 35 -12.34 6.50 -13.56
N GLY A 36 -12.18 6.14 -14.84
CA GLY A 36 -12.05 7.07 -15.95
C GLY A 36 -11.86 6.33 -17.27
N GLN A 37 -11.24 6.96 -18.27
CA GLN A 37 -10.90 6.29 -19.53
C GLN A 37 -9.95 5.09 -19.33
N GLN A 38 -9.10 5.16 -18.31
CA GLN A 38 -8.31 4.04 -17.81
C GLN A 38 -8.42 4.02 -16.29
N ASN A 39 -8.77 2.87 -15.75
CA ASN A 39 -8.80 2.64 -14.32
C ASN A 39 -7.39 2.69 -13.75
N LYS A 40 -7.17 3.47 -12.70
CA LYS A 40 -5.85 3.61 -12.06
C LYS A 40 -5.96 3.64 -10.54
N LEU A 41 -4.99 3.04 -9.88
CA LEU A 41 -4.84 3.10 -8.43
C LEU A 41 -4.03 4.34 -8.06
N VAL A 42 -4.63 5.24 -7.30
CA VAL A 42 -3.99 6.49 -6.84
C VAL A 42 -3.88 6.52 -5.32
N PRO A 43 -2.86 7.17 -4.75
CA PRO A 43 -2.77 7.42 -3.31
C PRO A 43 -4.03 8.14 -2.80
N ALA A 44 -4.48 7.78 -1.60
CA ALA A 44 -5.68 8.32 -0.96
C ALA A 44 -5.41 8.68 0.51
N PRO A 45 -4.40 9.52 0.82
CA PRO A 45 -3.97 9.81 2.20
C PRO A 45 -5.10 10.34 3.09
N GLU A 46 -6.14 10.94 2.50
CA GLU A 46 -7.36 11.38 3.21
C GLU A 46 -8.10 10.26 3.94
N LEU A 47 -7.90 8.99 3.54
CA LEU A 47 -8.49 7.83 4.22
C LEU A 47 -7.77 7.48 5.53
N ALA A 48 -6.53 7.91 5.73
CA ALA A 48 -5.64 7.50 6.83
C ALA A 48 -6.00 8.12 8.21
N THR A 49 -7.28 8.05 8.57
CA THR A 49 -7.76 8.42 9.91
C THR A 49 -7.39 7.35 10.95
N PRO A 50 -7.30 7.68 12.25
CA PRO A 50 -6.97 6.68 13.28
C PRO A 50 -7.90 5.46 13.27
N SER A 51 -9.21 5.68 13.16
CA SER A 51 -10.21 4.59 13.13
C SER A 51 -10.06 3.70 11.88
N TYR A 52 -9.67 4.29 10.75
CA TYR A 52 -9.38 3.55 9.54
C TYR A 52 -8.10 2.73 9.67
N LEU A 53 -7.02 3.30 10.23
CA LEU A 53 -5.77 2.57 10.44
C LEU A 53 -5.94 1.38 11.40
N GLU A 54 -6.79 1.50 12.42
CA GLU A 54 -7.16 0.35 13.27
C GLU A 54 -7.89 -0.75 12.48
N ARG A 55 -8.72 -0.40 11.50
CA ARG A 55 -9.33 -1.38 10.60
C ARG A 55 -8.31 -2.01 9.66
N VAL A 56 -7.31 -1.25 9.19
CA VAL A 56 -6.21 -1.80 8.40
C VAL A 56 -5.41 -2.81 9.22
N LYS A 57 -5.15 -2.55 10.52
CA LYS A 57 -4.50 -3.54 11.42
C LYS A 57 -5.28 -4.85 11.47
N VAL A 58 -6.61 -4.80 11.63
CA VAL A 58 -7.47 -6.01 11.59
C VAL A 58 -7.34 -6.76 10.28
N VAL A 59 -7.30 -6.06 9.13
CA VAL A 59 -7.09 -6.70 7.82
C VAL A 59 -5.73 -7.41 7.76
N LEU A 60 -4.67 -6.76 8.23
CA LEU A 60 -3.32 -7.32 8.23
C LEU A 60 -3.22 -8.54 9.14
N GLU A 61 -3.74 -8.45 10.37
CA GLU A 61 -3.83 -9.58 11.31
C GLU A 61 -4.59 -10.76 10.71
N PHE A 62 -5.74 -10.50 10.06
CA PHE A 62 -6.56 -11.53 9.43
C PHE A 62 -5.80 -12.31 8.36
N TYR A 63 -4.95 -11.64 7.58
CA TYR A 63 -4.13 -12.27 6.56
C TYR A 63 -2.76 -12.75 7.08
N GLY A 64 -2.48 -12.64 8.38
CA GLY A 64 -1.19 -13.03 8.98
C GLY A 64 -0.03 -12.13 8.55
N GLU A 65 -0.31 -10.91 8.09
CA GLU A 65 0.70 -9.95 7.68
C GLU A 65 1.31 -9.21 8.87
N LYS A 66 2.63 -9.07 8.86
CA LYS A 66 3.34 -8.35 9.91
C LYS A 66 3.19 -6.84 9.73
N TYR A 67 2.98 -6.12 10.83
CA TYR A 67 2.97 -4.66 10.87
C TYR A 67 3.57 -4.14 12.19
N GLN A 68 3.88 -2.85 12.22
CA GLN A 68 4.40 -2.15 13.39
C GLN A 68 3.68 -0.81 13.56
N THR A 69 3.84 -0.18 14.71
CA THR A 69 3.44 1.21 14.94
C THR A 69 4.69 1.99 15.34
N ASN A 70 4.94 3.12 14.69
CA ASN A 70 6.10 3.97 15.03
C ASN A 70 5.81 4.81 16.28
N ALA A 71 6.80 5.56 16.77
CA ALA A 71 6.66 6.45 17.93
C ALA A 71 5.58 7.54 17.76
N ASN A 72 5.21 7.87 16.52
CA ASN A 72 4.20 8.87 16.19
C ASN A 72 2.79 8.27 16.02
N GLY A 73 2.63 6.96 16.22
CA GLY A 73 1.36 6.28 16.02
C GLY A 73 1.04 5.88 14.57
N SER A 74 1.94 6.14 13.60
CA SER A 74 1.74 5.70 12.22
C SER A 74 1.84 4.18 12.09
N LEU A 75 0.96 3.61 11.27
CA LEU A 75 1.01 2.20 10.89
C LEU A 75 2.15 1.97 9.88
N LEU A 76 3.05 1.04 10.19
CA LEU A 76 4.09 0.60 9.27
C LEU A 76 3.79 -0.83 8.78
N ILE A 77 3.84 -1.04 7.46
CA ILE A 77 3.63 -2.32 6.81
C ILE A 77 4.92 -2.83 6.16
N GLN A 78 4.99 -4.13 5.89
CA GLN A 78 6.11 -4.68 5.13
C GLN A 78 6.20 -4.01 3.75
N ARG A 79 7.41 -3.61 3.35
CA ARG A 79 7.65 -2.96 2.04
C ARG A 79 7.15 -3.78 0.86
N LYS A 80 7.10 -5.12 0.98
CA LYS A 80 6.53 -6.03 -0.02
C LYS A 80 5.06 -5.69 -0.32
N ILE A 81 4.27 -5.40 0.72
CA ILE A 81 2.85 -5.04 0.62
C ILE A 81 2.71 -3.66 -0.04
N SER A 82 3.57 -2.70 0.32
CA SER A 82 3.54 -1.37 -0.27
C SER A 82 3.89 -1.35 -1.77
N ARG A 83 4.76 -2.27 -2.22
CA ARG A 83 5.13 -2.41 -3.64
C ARG A 83 4.06 -3.11 -4.47
N ASP A 84 3.30 -4.01 -3.85
CA ASP A 84 2.16 -4.66 -4.49
C ASP A 84 0.93 -3.75 -4.45
N ARG A 85 0.72 -3.01 -5.55
CA ARG A 85 -0.36 -2.01 -5.64
C ARG A 85 -1.75 -2.63 -5.55
N GLU A 86 -1.94 -3.83 -6.07
CA GLU A 86 -3.22 -4.51 -6.05
C GLU A 86 -3.54 -5.02 -4.63
N LEU A 87 -2.56 -5.63 -3.96
CA LEU A 87 -2.70 -6.03 -2.56
C LEU A 87 -2.96 -4.83 -1.64
N LEU A 88 -2.20 -3.75 -1.82
CA LEU A 88 -2.38 -2.51 -1.05
C LEU A 88 -3.79 -1.92 -1.25
N TRP A 89 -4.30 -1.95 -2.48
CA TRP A 89 -5.67 -1.53 -2.78
C TRP A 89 -6.70 -2.46 -2.14
N ASN A 90 -6.51 -3.77 -2.25
CA ASN A 90 -7.40 -4.76 -1.66
C ASN A 90 -7.54 -4.56 -0.15
N TYR A 91 -6.41 -4.37 0.55
CA TYR A 91 -6.41 -4.06 1.98
C TYR A 91 -7.08 -2.71 2.28
N SER A 92 -6.81 -1.70 1.45
CA SER A 92 -7.44 -0.38 1.60
C SER A 92 -8.97 -0.45 1.45
N MET A 93 -9.48 -1.31 0.58
CA MET A 93 -10.91 -1.55 0.37
C MET A 93 -11.53 -2.36 1.52
N LYS A 94 -10.87 -3.44 1.95
CA LYS A 94 -11.35 -4.28 3.07
C LYS A 94 -11.44 -3.52 4.38
N ALA A 95 -10.53 -2.57 4.60
CA ALA A 95 -10.59 -1.69 5.77
C ALA A 95 -11.84 -0.78 5.78
N GLN A 96 -12.46 -0.53 4.63
CA GLN A 96 -13.72 0.24 4.52
C GLN A 96 -14.96 -0.66 4.65
N ASP A 97 -14.83 -1.96 4.39
CA ASP A 97 -15.92 -2.93 4.49
C ASP A 97 -16.18 -3.30 5.96
N SER A 98 -17.24 -2.71 6.52
CA SER A 98 -17.62 -2.96 7.91
C SER A 98 -18.05 -4.41 8.18
N PHE A 99 -18.62 -5.11 7.20
CA PHE A 99 -18.99 -6.51 7.34
C PHE A 99 -17.75 -7.40 7.41
N PHE A 100 -16.77 -7.17 6.52
CA PHE A 100 -15.49 -7.85 6.56
C PHE A 100 -14.80 -7.64 7.92
N ILE A 101 -14.71 -6.40 8.41
CA ILE A 101 -14.07 -6.09 9.69
C ILE A 101 -14.75 -6.77 10.87
N ALA A 102 -16.09 -6.76 10.91
CA ALA A 102 -16.84 -7.43 11.97
C ALA A 102 -16.56 -8.94 11.99
N ARG A 103 -16.60 -9.58 10.81
CA ARG A 103 -16.30 -11.01 10.67
C ARG A 103 -14.86 -11.34 11.04
N ALA A 104 -13.89 -10.58 10.54
CA ALA A 104 -12.47 -10.79 10.80
C ALA A 104 -12.16 -10.74 12.31
N ARG A 105 -12.75 -9.80 13.05
CA ARG A 105 -12.60 -9.73 14.52
C ARG A 105 -13.16 -10.94 15.24
N LEU A 106 -14.31 -11.46 14.80
CA LEU A 106 -14.89 -12.69 15.37
C LEU A 106 -13.98 -13.91 15.13
N GLU A 107 -13.41 -14.02 13.94
CA GLU A 107 -12.50 -15.12 13.58
C GLU A 107 -11.18 -15.04 14.36
N LEU A 108 -10.55 -13.87 14.42
CA LEU A 108 -9.33 -13.63 15.21
C LEU A 108 -9.58 -13.85 16.72
N GLY A 109 -10.75 -13.49 17.22
CA GLY A 109 -11.14 -13.74 18.61
C GLY A 109 -11.27 -15.24 18.93
N ARG A 110 -11.75 -16.05 17.98
CA ARG A 110 -11.87 -17.51 18.15
C ARG A 110 -10.50 -18.20 18.16
N THR A 111 -9.55 -17.74 17.36
CA THR A 111 -8.21 -18.35 17.30
C THR A 111 -7.38 -18.10 18.56
N ASN A 112 -7.67 -17.04 19.32
CA ASN A 112 -6.93 -16.71 20.56
C ASN A 112 -7.45 -17.43 21.82
N LEU A 113 -8.55 -18.19 21.70
CA LEU A 113 -9.17 -18.94 22.80
C LEU A 113 -8.91 -20.45 22.76
N ASN A 114 -8.22 -20.93 21.72
CA ASN A 114 -7.82 -22.32 21.54
C ASN A 114 -6.30 -22.45 21.67
#